data_AF-A0A952NL58-F1
#
_entry.id   AF-A0A952NL58-F1
#
_cell.length_a   1.000
_cell.length_b   1.000
_cell.length_c   1.000
_cell.angle_alpha   90.00
_cell.angle_beta   90.00
_cell.angle_gamma   90.00
#
_symmetry.space_group_name_H-M   'P 1'
#
loop_
_entity.id
_entity.type
_entity.pdbx_description
1 polymer ?
#
loop_
_entity_poly.entity_id
_entity_poly.type
_entity_poly.pdbx_seq_one_letter_code
_entity_poly.pdbx_strand_id
1 'polypeptide(L)'
;MKCPTCPETTLVLSERQGIEIDYCPECRGVWLDRGELDKILERSARVEPQVPSPSARDSRDLGGSYQKPYKRKKSFFEEIFD
;
A
#
# COMPACT_ATOMS: atom_id res chain seq x y z
N MET A 1 -28.22 1.66 0.37
CA MET A 1 -28.26 0.91 1.65
C MET A 1 -27.98 1.86 2.81
N LYS A 2 -28.51 1.62 4.02
CA LYS A 2 -28.26 2.50 5.19
C LYS A 2 -26.90 2.18 5.81
N CYS A 3 -26.18 3.20 6.28
CA CYS A 3 -24.95 2.99 7.02
C CYS A 3 -25.30 2.41 8.41
N PRO A 4 -24.66 1.31 8.86
CA PRO A 4 -24.93 0.75 10.19
C PRO A 4 -24.31 1.57 11.33
N THR A 5 -23.37 2.46 11.01
CA THR A 5 -22.83 3.44 11.97
C THR A 5 -23.68 4.72 12.00
N CYS A 6 -24.21 5.13 10.84
CA CYS A 6 -25.05 6.33 10.69
C CYS A 6 -26.43 5.93 10.15
N PRO A 7 -27.39 5.53 11.02
CA PRO A 7 -28.68 4.95 10.58
C PRO A 7 -29.57 5.91 9.77
N GLU A 8 -29.31 7.22 9.88
CA GLU A 8 -30.01 8.27 9.12
C GLU A 8 -29.36 8.54 7.75
N THR A 9 -28.16 8.02 7.51
CA THR A 9 -27.39 8.30 6.29
C THR A 9 -27.50 7.15 5.31
N THR A 10 -27.82 7.49 4.06
CA THR A 10 -27.78 6.54 2.94
C THR A 10 -26.37 6.48 2.37
N LEU A 11 -25.85 5.27 2.19
CA LEU A 11 -24.58 5.02 1.53
C LEU A 11 -24.67 5.47 0.07
N VAL A 12 -23.61 6.13 -0.39
CA VAL A 12 -23.48 6.65 -1.74
C VAL A 12 -22.57 5.71 -2.53
N LEU A 13 -23.05 5.28 -3.69
CA LEU A 13 -22.30 4.44 -4.61
C LEU A 13 -21.29 5.30 -5.38
N SER A 14 -20.04 4.89 -5.36
CA SER A 14 -18.93 5.55 -6.04
C SER A 14 -18.08 4.51 -6.74
N GLU A 15 -17.63 4.79 -7.96
CA GLU A 15 -16.63 3.96 -8.63
C GLU A 15 -15.24 4.54 -8.37
N ARG A 16 -14.29 3.70 -7.93
CA ARG A 16 -12.89 4.07 -7.80
C ARG A 16 -12.01 3.00 -8.44
N GLN A 17 -11.18 3.41 -9.39
CA GLN A 17 -10.22 2.51 -10.07
C GLN A 17 -10.92 1.29 -10.72
N GLY A 18 -12.14 1.48 -11.23
CA GLY A 18 -12.96 0.41 -11.82
C GLY A 18 -13.52 -0.58 -10.80
N ILE A 19 -13.70 -0.15 -9.55
CA ILE A 19 -14.29 -0.92 -8.46
C ILE A 19 -15.43 -0.08 -7.88
N GLU A 20 -16.63 -0.64 -7.89
CA GLU A 20 -17.80 -0.05 -7.25
C GLU A 20 -17.63 -0.17 -5.73
N ILE A 21 -17.83 0.93 -5.01
CA ILE A 21 -17.73 0.99 -3.55
C ILE A 21 -18.88 1.82 -3.00
N ASP A 22 -19.44 1.39 -1.87
CA ASP A 22 -20.44 2.16 -1.14
C ASP A 22 -19.77 2.90 0.02
N TYR A 23 -19.85 4.23 0.03
CA TYR A 23 -19.26 5.05 1.09
C TYR A 23 -20.30 5.89 1.82
N CYS A 24 -20.08 6.10 3.13
CA CYS A 24 -20.91 6.99 3.94
C CYS A 24 -20.32 8.40 3.93
N PRO A 25 -21.07 9.44 3.54
CA PRO A 25 -20.56 10.83 3.57
C PRO A 25 -20.36 11.38 4.99
N GLU A 26 -21.03 10.81 6.00
CA GLU A 26 -20.95 11.28 7.39
C GLU A 26 -19.77 10.67 8.13
N CYS A 27 -19.72 9.34 8.28
CA CYS A 27 -18.64 8.67 9.01
C CYS A 27 -17.43 8.32 8.15
N ARG A 28 -17.51 8.51 6.82
CA ARG A 28 -16.48 8.11 5.84
C ARG A 28 -16.18 6.61 5.83
N GLY A 29 -17.06 5.78 6.40
CA GLY A 29 -16.98 4.33 6.33
C GLY A 29 -17.19 3.84 4.90
N VAL A 30 -16.43 2.82 4.51
CA VAL A 30 -16.53 2.16 3.20
C VAL A 30 -17.08 0.75 3.41
N TRP A 31 -18.08 0.40 2.64
CA TRP A 31 -18.77 -0.89 2.64
C TRP A 31 -18.48 -1.58 1.31
N LEU A 32 -17.93 -2.79 1.39
CA LEU A 32 -17.49 -3.58 0.25
C LEU A 32 -18.13 -4.96 0.33
N ASP A 33 -18.57 -5.47 -0.81
CA ASP A 33 -18.98 -6.87 -0.92
C ASP A 33 -17.76 -7.79 -1.04
N ARG A 34 -17.97 -9.09 -0.74
CA ARG A 34 -16.89 -10.10 -0.73
C ARG A 34 -16.07 -10.14 -2.04
N GLY A 35 -16.71 -9.92 -3.19
CA GLY A 35 -16.04 -9.92 -4.50
C GLY A 35 -15.38 -8.59 -4.91
N GLU A 36 -15.67 -7.49 -4.22
CA GLU A 36 -15.05 -6.18 -4.47
C GLU A 36 -13.71 -6.07 -3.74
N LEU A 37 -13.64 -6.60 -2.52
CA LEU A 37 -12.43 -6.62 -1.71
C LEU A 37 -11.28 -7.36 -2.43
N ASP A 38 -11.56 -8.51 -3.04
CA ASP A 38 -10.58 -9.30 -3.79
C ASP A 38 -9.99 -8.49 -4.98
N LYS A 39 -10.84 -7.71 -5.68
CA LYS A 39 -10.39 -6.83 -6.78
C LYS A 39 -9.48 -5.71 -6.27
N ILE A 40 -9.77 -5.15 -5.09
CA ILE A 40 -8.94 -4.10 -4.47
C ILE A 40 -7.58 -4.67 -4.07
N LEU A 41 -7.55 -5.86 -3.47
CA LEU A 41 -6.32 -6.52 -3.05
C LEU A 41 -5.41 -6.83 -4.24
N GLU A 42 -5.96 -7.32 -5.35
CA GLU A 42 -5.17 -7.60 -6.56
C GLU A 42 -4.58 -6.32 -7.17
N ARG A 43 -5.34 -5.21 -7.22
CA ARG A 43 -4.85 -3.94 -7.79
C ARG A 43 -3.88 -3.20 -6.88
N SER A 44 -4.12 -3.18 -5.58
CA SER A 44 -3.22 -2.52 -4.62
C SER A 44 -1.84 -3.18 -4.57
N ALA A 45 -1.75 -4.50 -4.74
CA ALA A 45 -0.48 -5.21 -4.83
C ALA A 45 0.36 -4.84 -6.08
N ARG A 46 -0.28 -4.40 -7.18
CA ARG A 46 0.41 -3.95 -8.39
C ARG A 46 0.93 -2.52 -8.30
N VAL A 47 0.43 -1.75 -7.33
CA VAL A 47 1.02 -0.46 -6.96
C VAL A 47 2.11 -0.74 -5.93
N GLU A 48 3.21 -1.35 -6.36
CA GLU A 48 4.43 -1.31 -5.55
C GLU A 48 4.81 0.16 -5.34
N PRO A 49 5.24 0.58 -4.13
CA PRO A 49 5.89 1.86 -3.98
C PRO A 49 7.08 1.84 -4.93
N GLN A 50 7.06 2.72 -5.93
CA GLN A 50 8.19 2.92 -6.81
C GLN A 50 9.32 3.48 -5.97
N VAL A 51 10.07 2.59 -5.33
CA VAL A 51 11.37 2.91 -4.77
C VAL A 51 12.21 3.34 -5.96
N PRO A 52 12.66 4.61 -6.03
CA PRO A 52 13.52 5.02 -7.11
C PRO A 52 14.76 4.13 -7.07
N SER A 53 14.93 3.29 -8.09
CA SER A 53 16.14 2.50 -8.21
C SER A 53 17.31 3.47 -8.41
N PRO A 54 18.40 3.35 -7.63
CA PRO A 54 19.57 4.17 -7.88
C PRO A 54 20.11 3.73 -9.26
N SER A 55 19.90 4.57 -10.27
CA SER A 55 20.43 4.39 -11.61
C SER A 55 21.94 4.17 -11.52
N ALA A 56 22.39 2.97 -11.84
CA ALA A 56 23.80 2.63 -11.96
C ALA A 56 24.41 3.51 -13.06
N ARG A 57 25.15 4.55 -12.65
CA ARG A 57 26.01 5.31 -13.56
C ARG A 57 27.28 4.51 -13.80
N ASP A 58 27.37 4.04 -15.04
CA ASP A 58 28.54 3.86 -15.90
C ASP A 58 29.73 3.02 -15.43
N SER A 59 30.02 2.00 -16.24
CA SER A 59 31.17 1.10 -16.15
C SER A 59 32.45 1.77 -16.65
N ARG A 60 33.50 1.75 -15.81
CA ARG A 60 34.89 1.35 -16.13
C ARG A 60 35.88 2.09 -15.22
N ASP A 61 36.35 1.45 -14.15
CA ASP A 61 37.79 1.43 -13.81
C ASP A 61 38.09 0.58 -12.56
N LEU A 62 39.09 -0.29 -12.70
CA LEU A 62 40.02 -0.80 -11.67
C LEU A 62 39.55 -1.81 -10.61
N GLY A 63 40.37 -2.85 -10.48
CA GLY A 63 40.14 -4.07 -9.73
C GLY A 63 40.09 -3.94 -8.22
N GLY A 64 39.43 -4.92 -7.59
CA GLY A 64 39.42 -5.08 -6.14
C GLY A 64 38.53 -6.25 -5.75
N SER A 65 39.11 -7.26 -5.10
CA SER A 65 38.43 -8.44 -4.55
C SER A 65 37.26 -8.05 -3.64
N TYR A 66 36.03 -8.40 -4.02
CA TYR A 66 34.85 -8.09 -3.22
C TYR A 66 34.59 -9.19 -2.18
N GLN A 67 35.10 -9.00 -0.97
CA GLN A 67 34.64 -9.75 0.20
C GLN A 67 33.20 -9.30 0.51
N LYS A 68 32.28 -10.26 0.49
CA LYS A 68 30.85 -10.10 0.77
C LYS A 68 30.65 -9.86 2.28
N PRO A 69 30.15 -8.70 2.77
CA PRO A 69 29.80 -8.57 4.17
C PRO A 69 28.31 -8.84 4.35
N TYR A 70 28.01 -9.94 5.04
CA TYR A 70 26.68 -10.20 5.62
C TYR A 70 26.46 -9.17 6.74
N LYS A 71 25.82 -8.04 6.41
CA LYS A 71 25.41 -7.08 7.45
C LYS A 71 24.20 -7.63 8.20
N ARG A 72 24.50 -8.09 9.41
CA ARG A 72 23.59 -8.41 10.51
C ARG A 72 22.48 -7.35 10.62
N LYS A 73 21.22 -7.80 10.54
CA LYS A 73 20.04 -7.07 11.04
C LYS A 73 20.26 -6.78 12.53
N LYS A 74 20.21 -5.52 12.96
CA LYS A 74 19.97 -5.08 14.36
C LYS A 74 19.96 -3.55 14.47
N SER A 75 18.93 -2.87 13.95
CA SER A 75 18.67 -1.44 14.30
C SER A 75 17.24 -0.95 14.06
N PHE A 76 16.25 -1.82 13.83
CA PHE A 76 14.86 -1.36 13.60
C PHE A 76 14.03 -1.25 14.89
N PHE A 77 14.43 -1.94 15.96
CA PHE A 77 13.60 -2.04 17.18
C PHE A 77 13.99 -1.09 18.31
N GLU A 78 15.03 -0.25 18.13
CA GLU A 78 15.54 0.64 19.19
C GLU A 78 15.11 2.11 19.02
N GLU A 79 14.54 2.51 17.88
CA GLU A 79 14.02 3.87 17.63
C GLU A 79 12.49 3.98 17.80
N ILE A 80 11.80 2.86 18.07
CA ILE A 80 10.32 2.84 18.19
C ILE A 80 9.83 2.95 19.65
N PHE A 81 10.74 2.92 20.62
CA PHE A 81 10.45 2.96 22.06
C PHE A 81 11.16 4.12 22.80
N ASP A 82 11.53 5.20 22.10
CA ASP A 82 11.80 6.52 22.72
C ASP A 82 10.69 7.51 22.32
#